data_AF-A0A939BD02-F1
#
_entry.id   AF-A0A939BD02-F1
#
_cell.length_a   1.000
_cell.length_b   1.000
_cell.length_c   1.000
_cell.angle_alpha   90.00
_cell.angle_beta   90.00
_cell.angle_gamma   90.00
#
_symmetry.space_group_name_H-M   'P 1'
#
loop_
_entity.id
_entity.type
_entity.pdbx_description
1 polymer ?
#
loop_
_entity_poly.entity_id
_entity_poly.type
_entity_poly.pdbx_seq_one_letter_code
_entity_poly.pdbx_strand_id
1 'polypeptide(L)'
;MDKTQMQERLNFLVEKISRQADEVKDSAKRQYELSAMKAKVIKLQLSLKKDFEEAGRYIYLQCAEEDTEVASEYADCVMEVFSEIDAKISMINELRQRIEGNDVTPMEEVFPIDFFEEEEDADEQEEDKKEENLE
;
A
#
# COMPACT_ATOMS: atom_id res chain seq x y z
N MET A 1 39.15 -4.19 24.68
CA MET A 1 38.60 -3.09 23.85
C MET A 1 38.59 -1.84 24.71
N ASP A 2 39.19 -0.74 24.25
CA ASP A 2 39.29 0.49 25.05
C ASP A 2 37.92 1.20 25.13
N LYS A 3 37.65 1.94 26.22
CA LYS A 3 36.36 2.63 26.44
C LYS A 3 36.02 3.57 25.29
N THR A 4 37.02 4.24 24.72
CA THR A 4 36.87 5.14 23.57
C THR A 4 36.38 4.39 22.33
N GLN A 5 36.90 3.17 22.07
CA GLN A 5 36.48 2.34 20.94
C GLN A 5 35.05 1.80 21.12
N MET A 6 34.63 1.49 22.35
CA MET A 6 33.24 1.12 22.64
C MET A 6 32.29 2.31 22.43
N GLN A 7 32.69 3.51 22.84
CA GLN A 7 31.91 4.75 22.68
C GLN A 7 31.70 5.08 21.19
N GLU A 8 32.75 4.98 20.37
CA GLU A 8 32.67 5.21 18.91
C GLU A 8 31.77 4.19 18.22
N ARG A 9 31.87 2.90 18.58
CA ARG A 9 30.98 1.86 18.06
C ARG A 9 29.52 2.10 18.46
N LEU A 10 29.28 2.53 19.70
CA LEU A 10 27.93 2.86 20.17
C LEU A 10 27.35 4.04 19.38
N ASN A 11 28.10 5.12 19.19
CA ASN A 11 27.64 6.28 18.43
C ASN A 11 27.33 5.92 16.98
N PHE A 12 28.18 5.12 16.33
CA PHE A 12 27.95 4.62 14.98
C PHE A 12 26.67 3.77 14.88
N LEU A 13 26.44 2.87 15.85
CA LEU A 13 25.23 2.06 15.88
C LEU A 13 23.97 2.92 16.09
N VAL A 14 24.04 3.92 16.96
CA VAL A 14 22.93 4.86 17.18
C VAL A 14 22.60 5.63 15.90
N GLU A 15 23.61 6.19 15.22
CA GLU A 15 23.40 6.89 13.94
C GLU A 15 22.79 5.96 12.87
N LYS A 16 23.27 4.71 12.79
CA LYS A 16 22.73 3.71 11.86
C LYS A 16 21.26 3.40 12.15
N ILE A 17 20.92 3.18 13.43
CA ILE A 17 19.53 2.91 13.86
C ILE A 17 18.63 4.11 13.58
N SER A 18 19.10 5.33 13.87
CA SER A 18 18.33 6.55 13.57
C SER A 18 18.04 6.69 12.08
N ARG A 19 19.03 6.44 11.20
CA ARG A 19 18.82 6.46 9.75
C ARG A 19 17.80 5.41 9.29
N GLN A 20 17.89 4.19 9.82
CA GLN A 20 16.93 3.14 9.51
C GLN A 20 15.51 3.49 9.99
N ALA A 21 15.38 4.13 11.15
CA ALA A 21 14.08 4.57 11.66
C ALA A 21 13.44 5.64 10.76
N ASP A 22 14.25 6.58 10.23
CA ASP A 22 13.77 7.59 9.27
C ASP A 22 13.35 6.94 7.94
N GLU A 23 14.11 5.98 7.43
CA GLU A 23 13.76 5.21 6.21
C GLU A 23 12.43 4.44 6.38
N VAL A 24 12.23 3.78 7.54
CA VAL A 24 10.97 3.08 7.86
C VAL A 24 9.80 4.05 7.94
N LYS A 25 9.99 5.21 8.57
CA LYS A 25 8.96 6.25 8.69
C LYS A 25 8.55 6.78 7.32
N ASP A 26 9.50 7.05 6.44
CA ASP A 26 9.23 7.54 5.09
C ASP A 26 8.54 6.47 4.23
N SER A 27 8.96 5.21 4.37
CA SER A 27 8.30 4.06 3.74
C SER A 27 6.84 3.90 4.20
N ALA A 28 6.59 3.95 5.51
CA ALA A 28 5.25 3.85 6.08
C ALA A 28 4.36 5.01 5.57
N LYS A 29 4.88 6.24 5.56
CA LYS A 29 4.16 7.39 5.00
C LYS A 29 3.79 7.18 3.54
N ARG A 30 4.72 6.69 2.72
CA ARG A 30 4.47 6.39 1.29
C ARG A 30 3.38 5.33 1.13
N GLN A 31 3.39 4.27 1.95
CA GLN A 31 2.35 3.24 1.93
C GLN A 31 0.97 3.78 2.31
N TYR A 32 0.89 4.67 3.31
CA TYR A 32 -0.37 5.33 3.66
C TYR A 32 -0.91 6.18 2.50
N GLU A 33 -0.05 6.95 1.83
CA GLU A 33 -0.42 7.77 0.67
C GLU A 33 -0.91 6.89 -0.50
N LEU A 34 -0.20 5.79 -0.80
CA LEU A 34 -0.60 4.80 -1.79
C LEU A 34 -1.96 4.18 -1.47
N SER A 35 -2.18 3.78 -0.21
CA SER A 35 -3.45 3.21 0.24
C SER A 35 -4.60 4.22 0.10
N ALA A 36 -4.38 5.49 0.45
CA ALA A 36 -5.36 6.55 0.28
C ALA A 36 -5.71 6.79 -1.20
N MET A 37 -4.73 6.75 -2.11
CA MET A 37 -4.96 6.84 -3.55
C MET A 37 -5.77 5.64 -4.08
N LYS A 38 -5.40 4.41 -3.68
CA LYS A 38 -6.13 3.18 -4.04
C LYS A 38 -7.60 3.27 -3.58
N ALA A 39 -7.85 3.71 -2.34
CA ALA A 39 -9.20 3.93 -1.83
C ALA A 39 -9.98 5.01 -2.61
N LYS A 40 -9.32 6.09 -3.05
CA LYS A 40 -9.94 7.14 -3.86
C LYS A 40 -10.35 6.62 -5.24
N VAL A 41 -9.51 5.81 -5.89
CA VAL A 41 -9.85 5.15 -7.16
C VAL A 41 -11.11 4.30 -7.00
N ILE A 42 -11.19 3.46 -5.97
CA ILE A 42 -12.38 2.62 -5.71
C ILE A 42 -13.64 3.48 -5.55
N LYS A 43 -13.56 4.59 -4.80
CA LYS A 43 -14.70 5.51 -4.63
C LYS A 43 -15.16 6.13 -5.96
N LEU A 44 -14.22 6.56 -6.81
CA LEU A 44 -14.54 7.11 -8.13
C LEU A 44 -15.16 6.06 -9.06
N GLN A 45 -14.69 4.82 -9.00
CA GLN A 45 -15.28 3.73 -9.79
C GLN A 45 -16.71 3.41 -9.34
N LEU A 46 -16.99 3.47 -8.04
CA LEU A 46 -18.34 3.29 -7.52
C LEU A 46 -19.27 4.45 -7.90
N SER A 47 -18.76 5.70 -7.94
CA SER A 47 -19.58 6.83 -8.42
C SER A 47 -19.87 6.72 -9.91
N LEU A 48 -18.89 6.32 -10.73
CA LEU A 48 -19.10 6.11 -12.17
C LEU A 48 -20.28 5.21 -12.48
N LYS A 49 -20.45 4.13 -11.72
CA LYS A 49 -21.60 3.24 -11.90
C LYS A 49 -22.93 3.99 -11.73
N LYS A 50 -23.03 4.87 -10.73
CA LYS A 50 -24.23 5.69 -10.49
C LYS A 50 -24.45 6.71 -11.60
N ASP A 51 -23.38 7.32 -12.08
CA ASP A 51 -23.43 8.29 -13.17
C ASP A 51 -23.95 7.62 -14.46
N PHE A 52 -23.48 6.40 -14.78
CA PHE A 52 -24.02 5.62 -15.91
C PHE A 52 -25.49 5.25 -15.73
N GLU A 53 -25.91 4.87 -14.52
CA GLU A 53 -27.32 4.60 -14.20
C GLU A 53 -28.21 5.86 -14.33
N GLU A 54 -27.66 7.04 -14.02
CA GLU A 54 -28.32 8.33 -14.20
C GLU A 54 -28.42 8.73 -15.68
N ALA A 55 -27.33 8.64 -16.44
CA ALA A 55 -27.35 8.85 -17.88
C ALA A 55 -28.37 7.92 -18.57
N GLY A 56 -28.39 6.63 -18.19
CA GLY A 56 -29.38 5.68 -18.70
C GLY A 56 -30.82 6.05 -18.38
N ARG A 57 -31.08 6.67 -17.23
CA ARG A 57 -32.41 7.19 -16.87
C ARG A 57 -32.81 8.38 -17.74
N TYR A 58 -31.91 9.34 -17.96
CA TYR A 58 -32.21 10.47 -18.86
C TYR A 58 -32.43 10.01 -20.30
N ILE A 59 -31.65 9.04 -20.80
CA ILE A 59 -31.88 8.43 -22.12
C ILE A 59 -33.26 7.76 -22.21
N TYR A 60 -33.65 7.03 -21.16
CA TYR A 60 -34.97 6.39 -21.13
C TYR A 60 -36.10 7.42 -21.16
N LEU A 61 -36.00 8.47 -20.33
CA LEU A 61 -36.98 9.57 -20.30
C LEU A 61 -37.05 10.29 -21.64
N GLN A 62 -35.91 10.61 -22.25
CA GLN A 62 -35.84 11.17 -23.58
C GLN A 62 -36.56 10.31 -24.63
N CYS A 63 -36.40 8.99 -24.59
CA CYS A 63 -37.06 8.08 -25.52
C CYS A 63 -38.58 7.94 -25.29
N ALA A 64 -39.03 8.18 -24.05
CA ALA A 64 -40.42 8.06 -23.66
C ALA A 64 -41.20 9.38 -23.82
N GLU A 65 -40.49 10.49 -24.03
CA GLU A 65 -41.06 11.83 -24.13
C GLU A 65 -41.55 12.12 -25.55
N GLU A 66 -42.78 12.61 -25.68
CA GLU A 66 -43.39 12.97 -26.95
C GLU A 66 -43.14 14.44 -27.30
N ASP A 67 -42.92 15.28 -26.28
CA ASP A 67 -42.56 16.68 -26.46
C ASP A 67 -41.07 16.82 -26.84
N THR A 68 -40.82 17.31 -28.05
CA THR A 68 -39.46 17.48 -28.57
C THR A 68 -38.62 18.49 -27.79
N GLU A 69 -39.23 19.49 -27.14
CA GLU A 69 -38.49 20.46 -26.32
C GLU A 69 -38.00 19.78 -25.03
N VAL A 70 -38.88 19.05 -24.35
CA VAL A 70 -38.53 18.31 -23.12
C VAL A 70 -37.55 17.16 -23.42
N ALA A 71 -37.70 16.48 -24.55
CA ALA A 71 -36.73 15.49 -25.01
C ALA A 71 -35.35 16.09 -25.28
N SER A 72 -35.29 17.35 -25.73
CA SER A 72 -34.01 18.08 -25.89
C SER A 72 -33.37 18.39 -24.54
N GLU A 73 -34.13 18.77 -23.52
CA GLU A 73 -33.60 19.01 -22.17
C GLU A 73 -32.96 17.74 -21.59
N TYR A 74 -33.59 16.57 -21.76
CA TYR A 74 -32.98 15.30 -21.35
C TYR A 74 -31.71 14.98 -22.13
N ALA A 75 -31.64 15.34 -23.41
CA ALA A 75 -30.42 15.17 -24.21
C ALA A 75 -29.26 15.99 -23.64
N ASP A 76 -29.53 17.23 -23.22
CA ASP A 76 -28.54 18.10 -22.59
C ASP A 76 -28.06 17.51 -21.25
N CYS A 77 -28.98 16.99 -20.42
CA CYS A 77 -28.63 16.29 -19.18
C CYS A 77 -27.76 15.04 -19.44
N VAL A 78 -28.05 14.26 -20.48
CA VAL A 78 -27.22 13.11 -20.86
C VAL A 78 -25.80 13.57 -21.21
N MET A 79 -25.65 14.61 -22.02
CA MET A 79 -24.36 15.15 -22.42
C MET A 79 -23.56 15.67 -21.22
N GLU A 80 -24.21 16.34 -20.27
CA GLU A 80 -23.60 16.82 -19.04
C GLU A 80 -23.04 15.65 -18.21
N VAL A 81 -23.86 14.63 -17.96
CA VAL A 81 -23.46 13.44 -17.18
C VAL A 81 -22.31 12.69 -17.86
N PHE A 82 -22.33 12.54 -19.18
CA PHE A 82 -21.20 11.92 -19.89
C PHE A 82 -19.91 12.74 -19.79
N SER A 83 -19.99 14.07 -19.77
CA SER A 83 -18.80 14.90 -19.54
C SER A 83 -18.18 14.65 -18.16
N GLU A 84 -19.02 14.45 -17.13
CA GLU A 84 -18.55 14.11 -15.80
C GLU A 84 -17.93 12.71 -15.74
N ILE A 85 -18.54 11.74 -16.43
CA ILE A 85 -18.04 10.38 -16.55
C ILE A 85 -16.63 10.40 -17.16
N ASP A 86 -16.44 11.11 -18.26
CA ASP A 86 -15.14 11.22 -18.93
C ASP A 86 -14.09 11.86 -18.03
N ALA A 87 -14.45 12.93 -17.31
CA ALA A 87 -13.57 13.57 -16.33
C ALA A 87 -13.17 12.60 -15.20
N LYS A 88 -14.12 11.84 -14.65
CA LYS A 88 -13.87 10.83 -13.60
C LYS A 88 -12.98 9.69 -14.11
N ILE A 89 -13.19 9.22 -15.34
CA ILE A 89 -12.34 8.19 -15.99
C ILE A 89 -10.92 8.71 -16.14
N SER A 90 -10.73 9.95 -16.62
CA SER A 90 -9.41 10.57 -16.73
C SER A 90 -8.71 10.62 -15.38
N MET A 91 -9.41 11.07 -14.33
CA MET A 91 -8.88 11.13 -12.97
C MET A 91 -8.48 9.74 -12.43
N ILE A 92 -9.27 8.71 -12.71
CA ILE A 92 -8.96 7.33 -12.33
C ILE A 92 -7.67 6.87 -13.03
N ASN A 93 -7.53 7.14 -14.31
CA ASN A 93 -6.36 6.75 -15.09
C ASN A 93 -5.09 7.45 -14.57
N GLU A 94 -5.17 8.74 -14.28
CA GLU A 94 -4.06 9.49 -13.67
C GLU A 94 -3.66 8.91 -12.30
N LEU A 95 -4.62 8.62 -11.44
CA LEU A 95 -4.36 8.03 -10.13
C LEU A 95 -3.74 6.63 -10.25
N ARG A 96 -4.21 5.81 -11.19
CA ARG A 96 -3.63 4.49 -11.46
C ARG A 96 -2.18 4.58 -11.94
N GLN A 97 -1.88 5.48 -12.88
CA GLN A 97 -0.50 5.71 -13.33
C GLN A 97 0.40 6.16 -12.18
N ARG A 98 -0.08 7.04 -11.28
CA ARG A 98 0.67 7.45 -10.09
C ARG A 98 0.87 6.34 -9.08
N ILE A 99 -0.08 5.43 -8.95
CA ILE A 99 0.04 4.24 -8.10
C ILE A 99 1.09 3.30 -8.70
N GLU A 100 1.00 2.97 -9.99
CA GLU A 100 1.95 2.10 -10.69
C GLU A 100 3.38 2.68 -10.70
N GLY A 101 3.51 4.00 -10.89
CA GLY A 101 4.81 4.68 -10.82
C GLY A 101 5.38 4.80 -9.39
N ASN A 102 4.56 4.59 -8.35
CA ASN A 102 5.00 4.56 -6.95
C ASN A 102 5.10 3.14 -6.37
N ASP A 103 4.51 2.13 -7.02
CA ASP A 103 4.63 0.69 -6.70
C ASP A 103 5.99 0.14 -7.20
N VAL A 104 7.08 0.91 -7.06
CA VAL A 104 8.44 0.39 -7.21
C VAL A 104 8.89 -0.15 -5.87
N THR A 105 9.17 -1.46 -5.88
CA THR A 105 9.51 -2.39 -4.80
C THR A 105 8.35 -2.83 -3.88
N PRO A 106 7.89 -4.10 -4.01
CA PRO A 106 7.43 -4.81 -2.83
C PRO A 106 8.53 -4.73 -1.79
N MET A 107 8.16 -4.72 -0.53
CA MET A 107 9.07 -5.05 0.55
C MET A 107 9.45 -6.53 0.40
N GLU A 108 10.23 -6.86 -0.62
CA GLU A 108 10.94 -8.12 -0.75
C GLU A 108 11.96 -8.13 0.40
N GLU A 109 11.63 -8.93 1.41
CA GLU A 109 12.58 -9.65 2.27
C GLU A 109 13.82 -8.86 2.72
N VAL A 110 13.64 -7.89 3.62
CA VAL A 110 14.75 -7.44 4.47
C VAL A 110 14.50 -7.92 5.90
N PHE A 111 14.57 -9.23 6.07
CA PHE A 111 14.91 -9.84 7.35
C PHE A 111 15.68 -11.16 7.15
N PRO A 112 16.96 -11.11 6.77
CA PRO A 112 17.93 -12.01 7.34
C PRO A 112 18.42 -11.37 8.65
N ILE A 113 17.82 -11.77 9.77
CA ILE A 113 18.51 -11.66 11.07
C ILE A 113 19.53 -12.80 11.09
N ASP A 114 20.61 -12.65 10.33
CA ASP A 114 21.80 -13.49 10.47
C ASP A 114 22.57 -13.00 11.71
N PHE A 115 22.03 -13.28 12.89
CA PHE A 115 22.66 -12.91 14.18
C PHE A 115 22.92 -14.08 15.12
N PHE A 116 22.87 -15.32 14.61
CA PHE A 116 23.36 -16.49 15.33
C PHE A 116 24.38 -17.25 14.47
N GLU A 117 25.52 -16.61 14.20
CA GLU A 117 26.77 -17.36 14.25
C GLU A 117 27.16 -17.41 15.72
N GLU A 118 26.59 -18.37 16.48
CA GLU A 118 27.24 -18.82 17.69
C GLU A 118 28.25 -19.88 17.27
N GLU A 119 29.51 -19.46 17.32
CA GLU A 119 30.70 -20.26 17.11
C GLU A 119 30.65 -21.55 17.95
N GLU A 120 31.07 -22.65 17.34
CA GLU A 120 31.50 -23.86 18.04
C GLU A 120 32.52 -23.50 19.11
N ASP A 121 32.25 -23.86 20.36
CA ASP A 121 33.30 -24.22 21.30
C ASP A 121 32.99 -25.62 21.83
N ALA A 122 33.76 -26.58 21.33
CA ALA A 122 33.91 -27.90 21.90
C ALA A 122 34.60 -27.79 23.27
N ASP A 123 34.13 -28.51 24.27
CA ASP A 123 34.99 -29.10 25.30
C ASP A 123 34.30 -30.31 25.96
N GLU A 124 34.97 -31.45 25.81
CA GLU A 124 34.75 -32.71 26.53
C GLU A 124 35.20 -32.60 27.99
N GLN A 125 34.54 -33.37 28.88
CA GLN A 125 35.01 -34.05 30.11
C GLN A 125 33.89 -34.00 31.16
N GLU A 126 33.61 -34.98 32.01
CA GLU A 126 33.93 -36.40 32.21
C GLU A 126 33.07 -36.78 33.44
N GLU A 127 32.60 -38.03 33.52
CA GLU A 127 32.22 -38.82 34.73
C GLU A 127 31.41 -38.14 35.89
N ASP A 128 30.38 -38.76 36.49
CA ASP A 128 30.45 -40.05 37.13
C ASP A 128 29.06 -40.50 37.67
N LYS A 129 28.75 -41.78 37.42
CA LYS A 129 27.97 -42.80 38.15
C LYS A 129 26.72 -42.51 39.04
N LYS A 130 25.86 -43.55 39.01
CA LYS A 130 24.84 -44.06 39.99
C LYS A 130 23.39 -43.69 39.66
N GLU A 131 22.39 -44.57 39.66
CA GLU A 131 22.16 -45.96 40.14
C GLU A 131 20.98 -46.47 39.27
N GLU A 132 21.12 -47.58 38.54
CA GLU A 132 20.68 -48.94 38.90
C GLU A 132 19.26 -49.08 39.51
N ASN A 133 18.48 -49.95 38.85
CA ASN A 133 17.19 -50.56 39.23
C ASN A 133 15.90 -49.83 38.83
N LEU A 134 15.18 -50.43 37.89
CA LEU A 134 13.83 -50.96 38.15
C LEU A 134 13.55 -52.08 37.12
N GLU A 135 13.27 -53.26 37.67
CA GLU A 135 12.76 -54.46 37.01
C GLU A 135 11.50 -54.23 36.17
#